data_AF-A0AAV2DLM8-F1
#
_entry.id   AF-A0AAV2DLM8-F1
#
_cell.length_a   1.000
_cell.length_b   1.000
_cell.length_c   1.000
_cell.angle_alpha   90.00
_cell.angle_beta   90.00
_cell.angle_gamma   90.00
#
_symmetry.space_group_name_H-M   'P 1'
#
loop_
_entity.id
_entity.type
_entity.pdbx_description
1 polymer ?
#
loop_
_entity_poly.entity_id
_entity_poly.type
_entity_poly.pdbx_seq_one_letter_code
_entity_poly.pdbx_strand_id
1 'polypeptide(L)'
;MECSICCTMPLILRPPRNTICAGCYEAARTAISLVNKFESSCDRGSSSSSPSSSSSSSDHHSTHKANSSTPSASSPSSCKAQPLANLPKWINSLNETHNELTQKIDFLSNIVQLFRSQLLTDIHLKTGNGGAPIPAHRALLAARSEIFKTMLDPDACEPPANDTITLPELNHEELESLLEFLYSGDLAPEKLERHVYALTLAADKYEVPYLLGLCERHMVRSLDASNALEVLEISDSVCCSSSSSGDLKETAVKYVVKNMEELAFSGKYEAFVASNPHLAVQVTRAFLVDAKLAR
;
A
#
# COMPACT_ATOMS: atom_id res chain seq x y z
N MET A 1 -22.87 -4.51 35.87
CA MET A 1 -21.47 -4.03 35.95
C MET A 1 -20.96 -3.86 34.53
N GLU A 2 -20.48 -2.67 34.17
CA GLU A 2 -19.93 -2.38 32.83
C GLU A 2 -18.48 -2.83 32.77
N CYS A 3 -18.17 -3.77 31.88
CA CYS A 3 -16.82 -4.32 31.69
C CYS A 3 -15.95 -3.32 30.92
N SER A 4 -14.72 -3.07 31.39
CA SER A 4 -13.77 -2.20 30.67
C SER A 4 -13.36 -2.71 29.28
N ILE A 5 -13.65 -3.97 28.95
CA ILE A 5 -13.30 -4.60 27.66
C ILE A 5 -14.51 -4.65 26.70
N CYS A 6 -15.66 -5.15 27.16
CA CYS A 6 -16.84 -5.36 26.30
C CYS A 6 -17.96 -4.32 26.49
N CYS A 7 -17.69 -3.19 27.17
CA CYS A 7 -18.66 -2.09 27.26
C CYS A 7 -18.83 -1.41 25.89
N THR A 8 -20.07 -1.06 25.57
CA THR A 8 -20.44 -0.35 24.33
C THR A 8 -20.18 1.15 24.39
N MET A 9 -19.81 1.73 25.55
CA MET A 9 -19.43 3.14 25.63
C MET A 9 -18.06 3.40 25.01
N PRO A 10 -17.90 4.49 24.22
CA PRO A 10 -16.61 4.94 23.69
C PRO A 10 -15.57 5.16 24.80
N LEU A 11 -14.31 4.82 24.53
CA LEU A 11 -13.19 4.87 25.50
C LEU A 11 -13.04 6.23 26.21
N ILE A 12 -13.37 7.31 25.53
CA ILE A 12 -13.20 8.71 25.95
C ILE A 12 -14.21 9.11 27.05
N LEU A 13 -15.31 8.37 27.17
CA LEU A 13 -16.39 8.65 28.14
C LEU A 13 -16.43 7.61 29.28
N ARG A 14 -15.44 6.71 29.35
CA ARG A 14 -15.42 5.65 30.37
C ARG A 14 -14.90 6.21 31.70
N PRO A 15 -15.62 6.02 32.82
CA PRO A 15 -15.03 6.24 34.14
C PRO A 15 -13.83 5.29 34.33
N PRO A 16 -12.75 5.69 35.03
CA PRO A 16 -11.60 4.82 35.27
C PRO A 16 -12.04 3.63 36.14
N ARG A 17 -12.31 2.50 35.50
CA ARG A 17 -12.77 1.28 36.15
C ARG A 17 -11.91 0.10 35.72
N ASN A 18 -11.32 -0.59 36.70
CA ASN A 18 -10.48 -1.77 36.50
C ASN A 18 -11.26 -3.09 36.63
N THR A 19 -12.58 -3.04 36.55
CA THR A 19 -13.44 -4.23 36.63
C THR A 19 -13.68 -4.84 35.25
N ILE A 20 -13.17 -6.06 35.08
CA ILE A 20 -13.42 -6.92 33.91
C ILE A 20 -14.59 -7.85 34.28
N CYS A 21 -15.55 -8.05 33.37
CA CYS A 21 -16.61 -9.03 33.60
C CYS A 21 -16.06 -10.46 33.51
N ALA A 22 -16.74 -11.41 34.16
CA ALA A 22 -16.34 -12.81 34.16
C ALA A 22 -16.10 -13.37 32.74
N GLY A 23 -16.91 -12.96 31.74
CA GLY A 23 -16.73 -13.39 30.35
C GLY A 23 -15.42 -12.89 29.72
N CYS A 24 -15.05 -11.62 29.91
CA CYS A 24 -13.79 -11.09 29.39
C CYS A 24 -12.58 -11.64 30.16
N TYR A 25 -12.73 -11.91 31.46
CA TYR A 25 -11.68 -12.55 32.27
C TYR A 25 -11.43 -13.99 31.81
N GLU A 26 -12.46 -14.79 31.60
CA GLU A 26 -12.34 -16.16 31.09
C GLU A 26 -11.82 -16.21 29.64
N ALA A 27 -12.22 -15.25 28.80
CA ALA A 27 -11.67 -15.11 27.46
C ALA A 27 -10.15 -14.83 27.49
N ALA A 28 -9.71 -13.89 28.35
CA ALA A 28 -8.30 -13.58 28.53
C ALA A 28 -7.50 -14.76 29.08
N ARG A 29 -8.01 -15.48 30.10
CA ARG A 29 -7.38 -16.70 30.62
C ARG A 29 -7.24 -17.78 29.57
N THR A 30 -8.27 -17.98 28.76
CA THR A 30 -8.27 -18.97 27.67
C THR A 30 -7.23 -18.60 26.61
N ALA A 31 -7.15 -17.32 26.22
CA ALA A 31 -6.15 -16.82 25.27
C ALA A 31 -4.71 -17.00 25.80
N ILE A 32 -4.44 -16.64 27.05
CA ILE A 32 -3.12 -16.81 27.68
C ILE A 32 -2.75 -18.30 27.77
N SER A 33 -3.69 -19.16 28.17
CA SER A 33 -3.44 -20.61 28.23
C SER A 33 -3.16 -21.22 26.86
N LEU A 34 -3.76 -20.69 25.79
CA LEU A 34 -3.47 -21.09 24.42
C LEU A 34 -2.04 -20.69 24.04
N VAL A 35 -1.65 -19.43 24.27
CA VAL A 35 -0.30 -18.91 23.97
C VAL A 35 0.78 -19.74 24.68
N ASN A 36 0.63 -19.99 25.98
CA ASN A 36 1.62 -20.78 26.75
C ASN A 36 1.72 -22.24 26.24
N LYS A 37 0.61 -22.81 25.76
CA LYS A 37 0.61 -24.16 25.16
C LYS A 37 1.34 -24.17 23.80
N PHE A 38 1.29 -23.08 23.04
CA PHE A 38 2.05 -22.91 21.81
C PHE A 38 3.55 -22.78 22.08
N GLU A 39 3.96 -21.94 23.03
CA GLU A 39 5.37 -21.79 23.42
C GLU A 39 5.98 -23.14 23.84
N SER A 40 5.22 -23.92 24.62
CA SER A 40 5.62 -25.27 25.05
C SER A 40 5.73 -26.30 23.90
N SER A 41 5.10 -26.02 22.75
CA SER A 41 5.09 -26.89 21.57
C SER A 41 6.27 -26.61 20.63
N CYS A 42 6.75 -25.36 20.60
CA CYS A 42 7.91 -24.96 19.81
C CYS A 42 9.23 -25.50 20.39
N ASP A 43 9.32 -25.70 21.70
CA ASP A 43 10.53 -26.20 22.38
C ASP A 43 10.82 -27.71 22.19
N ARG A 44 9.95 -28.47 21.49
CA ARG A 44 10.11 -29.92 21.30
C ARG A 44 10.48 -30.37 19.88
N GLY A 45 10.65 -29.44 18.95
CA GLY A 45 10.85 -29.72 17.53
C GLY A 45 12.29 -29.63 17.02
N SER A 46 13.27 -30.23 17.70
CA SER A 46 14.64 -30.37 17.16
C SER A 46 15.03 -31.85 17.07
N SER A 47 14.54 -32.56 16.05
CA SER A 47 15.16 -33.82 15.58
C SER A 47 14.64 -34.25 14.21
N SER A 48 15.47 -34.04 13.19
CA SER A 48 15.75 -34.89 12.02
C SER A 48 14.63 -35.51 11.17
N SER A 49 14.77 -35.27 9.85
CA SER A 49 14.83 -36.23 8.73
C SER A 49 13.78 -36.09 7.61
N SER A 50 14.28 -35.84 6.40
CA SER A 50 13.61 -35.93 5.09
C SER A 50 13.23 -37.40 4.77
N PRO A 51 12.35 -37.70 3.78
CA PRO A 51 12.79 -37.68 2.38
C PRO A 51 11.75 -37.31 1.28
N SER A 52 12.36 -37.09 0.13
CA SER A 52 12.00 -36.93 -1.31
C SER A 52 10.74 -37.52 -1.95
N SER A 53 10.50 -36.98 -3.18
CA SER A 53 9.92 -37.57 -4.42
C SER A 53 8.40 -37.39 -4.61
N SER A 54 7.79 -37.23 -5.79
CA SER A 54 8.15 -36.88 -7.19
C SER A 54 6.84 -36.98 -8.02
N SER A 55 6.73 -36.24 -9.14
CA SER A 55 5.83 -36.50 -10.31
C SER A 55 4.30 -36.44 -10.08
N SER A 56 3.40 -36.10 -11.00
CA SER A 56 3.40 -35.62 -12.39
C SER A 56 1.91 -35.37 -12.77
N SER A 57 1.65 -34.31 -13.54
CA SER A 57 0.60 -34.09 -14.57
C SER A 57 -0.68 -34.95 -14.62
N SER A 58 -1.83 -34.29 -14.75
CA SER A 58 -2.82 -34.53 -15.83
C SER A 58 -3.94 -33.49 -15.86
N ASP A 59 -4.18 -32.92 -17.04
CA ASP A 59 -5.32 -32.07 -17.43
C ASP A 59 -6.68 -32.76 -17.25
N HIS A 60 -7.74 -32.00 -16.98
CA HIS A 60 -9.02 -32.14 -17.69
C HIS A 60 -9.92 -30.90 -17.55
N HIS A 61 -10.42 -30.50 -18.71
CA HIS A 61 -11.31 -29.39 -19.07
C HIS A 61 -12.76 -29.64 -18.63
N SER A 62 -13.50 -28.60 -18.18
CA SER A 62 -14.96 -28.43 -18.44
C SER A 62 -15.55 -27.11 -17.91
N THR A 63 -15.94 -26.26 -18.86
CA THR A 63 -17.13 -25.38 -18.92
C THR A 63 -17.98 -25.16 -17.66
N HIS A 64 -18.01 -23.92 -17.14
CA HIS A 64 -19.04 -23.44 -16.21
C HIS A 64 -20.20 -22.77 -16.96
N LYS A 65 -21.40 -23.34 -16.81
CA LYS A 65 -22.67 -22.77 -17.24
C LYS A 65 -23.32 -22.10 -16.01
N ALA A 66 -23.70 -20.84 -16.17
CA ALA A 66 -24.43 -20.06 -15.18
C ALA A 66 -25.79 -20.70 -14.87
N ASN A 67 -26.20 -20.67 -13.60
CA ASN A 67 -27.62 -20.61 -13.25
C ASN A 67 -27.79 -19.92 -11.90
N SER A 68 -28.62 -18.88 -11.95
CA SER A 68 -29.14 -18.07 -10.87
C SER A 68 -30.24 -18.81 -10.12
N SER A 69 -30.20 -18.81 -8.79
CA SER A 69 -31.40 -18.97 -7.94
C SER A 69 -31.12 -18.45 -6.52
N THR A 70 -31.67 -17.30 -6.17
CA THR A 70 -31.96 -16.92 -4.78
C THR A 70 -33.01 -17.87 -4.18
N PRO A 71 -32.98 -18.12 -2.86
CA PRO A 71 -34.16 -17.69 -2.09
C PRO A 71 -33.89 -17.17 -0.67
N SER A 72 -34.65 -16.12 -0.35
CA SER A 72 -35.36 -15.80 0.90
C SER A 72 -34.68 -15.92 2.28
N ALA A 73 -34.78 -14.79 3.00
CA ALA A 73 -34.46 -14.57 4.40
C ALA A 73 -35.20 -15.49 5.39
N SER A 74 -34.46 -15.95 6.41
CA SER A 74 -35.02 -16.34 7.71
C SER A 74 -34.05 -15.92 8.84
N SER A 75 -34.63 -15.37 9.91
CA SER A 75 -34.00 -14.68 11.04
C SER A 75 -33.18 -15.60 11.99
N PRO A 76 -32.34 -15.03 12.89
CA PRO A 76 -31.15 -15.69 13.41
C PRO A 76 -31.47 -16.55 14.64
N SER A 77 -31.06 -17.81 14.62
CA SER A 77 -31.06 -18.65 15.81
C SER A 77 -29.73 -19.38 15.97
N SER A 78 -29.11 -19.15 17.12
CA SER A 78 -28.01 -19.93 17.70
C SER A 78 -26.67 -19.90 16.94
N CYS A 79 -25.85 -18.86 17.20
CA CYS A 79 -24.40 -18.95 16.99
C CYS A 79 -23.82 -20.03 17.93
N LYS A 80 -23.77 -21.28 17.48
CA LYS A 80 -22.96 -22.32 18.12
C LYS A 80 -21.50 -21.94 17.87
N ALA A 81 -20.80 -21.53 18.92
CA ALA A 81 -19.36 -21.35 18.87
C ALA A 81 -18.72 -22.68 18.45
N GLN A 82 -18.32 -22.80 17.18
CA GLN A 82 -17.46 -23.89 16.76
C GLN A 82 -16.04 -23.58 17.27
N PRO A 83 -15.51 -24.40 18.18
CA PRO A 83 -14.33 -24.04 18.96
C PRO A 83 -13.07 -24.31 18.15
N LEU A 84 -12.14 -23.35 18.14
CA LEU A 84 -10.66 -23.36 18.23
C LEU A 84 -9.81 -24.61 17.83
N ALA A 85 -10.36 -25.76 17.47
CA ALA A 85 -9.66 -27.00 17.13
C ALA A 85 -8.86 -26.89 15.81
N ASN A 86 -9.25 -25.99 14.92
CA ASN A 86 -8.54 -25.73 13.66
C ASN A 86 -7.47 -24.63 13.80
N LEU A 87 -7.37 -23.97 14.97
CA LEU A 87 -6.43 -22.87 15.17
C LEU A 87 -4.95 -23.28 14.99
N PRO A 88 -4.48 -24.43 15.52
CA PRO A 88 -3.08 -24.85 15.31
C PRO A 88 -2.75 -25.13 13.84
N LYS A 89 -3.71 -25.71 13.10
CA LYS A 89 -3.55 -25.97 11.67
C LYS A 89 -3.47 -24.67 10.87
N TRP A 90 -4.29 -23.68 11.20
CA TRP A 90 -4.26 -22.36 10.57
C TRP A 90 -2.95 -21.61 10.85
N ILE A 91 -2.44 -21.66 12.09
CA ILE A 91 -1.14 -21.04 12.44
C ILE A 91 0.01 -21.69 11.69
N ASN A 92 0.04 -23.03 11.61
CA ASN A 92 1.09 -23.72 10.85
C ASN A 92 1.03 -23.34 9.36
N SER A 93 -0.17 -23.27 8.80
CA SER A 93 -0.36 -22.81 7.42
C SER A 93 0.13 -21.36 7.22
N LEU A 94 -0.15 -20.43 8.16
CA LEU A 94 0.37 -19.07 8.10
C LEU A 94 1.91 -19.05 8.14
N ASN A 95 2.53 -19.85 9.02
CA ASN A 95 3.99 -19.93 9.12
C ASN A 95 4.62 -20.51 7.85
N GLU A 96 4.00 -21.51 7.24
CA GLU A 96 4.44 -22.06 5.95
C GLU A 96 4.38 -20.98 4.86
N THR A 97 3.26 -20.26 4.74
CA THR A 97 3.13 -19.16 3.75
C THR A 97 4.12 -18.02 3.99
N HIS A 98 4.40 -17.69 5.26
CA HIS A 98 5.39 -16.69 5.63
C HIS A 98 6.80 -17.14 5.22
N ASN A 99 7.18 -18.38 5.56
CA ASN A 99 8.49 -18.93 5.20
C ASN A 99 8.69 -18.98 3.68
N GLU A 100 7.66 -19.39 2.92
CA GLU A 100 7.71 -19.38 1.46
C GLU A 100 7.89 -17.96 0.89
N LEU A 101 7.17 -16.98 1.45
CA LEU A 101 7.29 -15.59 1.01
C LEU A 101 8.68 -15.02 1.32
N THR A 102 9.22 -15.29 2.50
CA THR A 102 10.57 -14.89 2.90
C THR A 102 11.63 -15.49 1.97
N GLN A 103 11.55 -16.79 1.65
CA GLN A 103 12.46 -17.42 0.70
C GLN A 103 12.39 -16.80 -0.70
N LYS A 104 11.19 -16.44 -1.17
CA LYS A 104 11.02 -15.74 -2.46
C LYS A 104 11.63 -14.34 -2.44
N ILE A 105 11.46 -13.59 -1.35
CA ILE A 105 12.07 -12.27 -1.17
C ILE A 105 13.60 -12.39 -1.18
N ASP A 106 14.16 -13.33 -0.43
CA ASP A 106 15.60 -13.58 -0.38
C ASP A 106 16.17 -13.93 -1.76
N PHE A 107 15.48 -14.79 -2.51
CA PHE A 107 15.88 -15.14 -3.88
C PHE A 107 15.95 -13.90 -4.80
N LEU A 108 14.94 -13.03 -4.73
CA LEU A 108 14.85 -11.81 -5.55
C LEU A 108 15.78 -10.69 -5.07
N SER A 109 16.22 -10.71 -3.81
CA SER A 109 17.11 -9.69 -3.22
C SER A 109 18.44 -9.54 -3.98
N ASN A 110 18.89 -10.59 -4.68
CA ASN A 110 20.08 -10.56 -5.53
C ASN A 110 19.99 -9.49 -6.63
N ILE A 111 18.78 -9.17 -7.12
CA ILE A 111 18.57 -8.10 -8.11
C ILE A 111 18.91 -6.73 -7.50
N VAL A 112 18.53 -6.51 -6.24
CA VAL A 112 18.87 -5.28 -5.50
C VAL A 112 20.37 -5.17 -5.31
N GLN A 113 21.07 -6.29 -5.11
CA GLN A 113 22.52 -6.30 -4.98
C GLN A 113 23.23 -5.90 -6.28
N LEU A 114 22.69 -6.23 -7.46
CA LEU A 114 23.21 -5.75 -8.75
C LEU A 114 23.16 -4.22 -8.85
N PHE A 115 22.07 -3.60 -8.38
CA PHE A 115 21.97 -2.14 -8.33
C PHE A 115 23.01 -1.51 -7.40
N ARG A 116 23.10 -2.01 -6.17
CA ARG A 116 24.01 -1.47 -5.15
C ARG A 116 25.48 -1.63 -5.53
N SER A 117 25.83 -2.74 -6.18
CA SER A 117 27.20 -3.02 -6.62
C SER A 117 27.53 -2.41 -7.98
N GLN A 118 26.55 -1.86 -8.70
CA GLN A 118 26.69 -1.31 -10.05
C GLN A 118 27.35 -2.29 -11.03
N LEU A 119 27.11 -3.60 -10.84
CA LEU A 119 27.65 -4.66 -11.70
C LEU A 119 26.80 -4.83 -12.94
N LEU A 120 27.43 -4.89 -14.13
CA LEU A 120 26.76 -5.14 -15.42
C LEU A 120 25.72 -4.07 -15.83
N THR A 121 25.86 -2.85 -15.33
CA THR A 121 25.01 -1.73 -15.74
C THR A 121 25.32 -1.32 -17.17
N ASP A 122 24.28 -1.06 -17.95
CA ASP A 122 24.32 -0.80 -19.40
C ASP A 122 23.61 0.51 -19.79
N ILE A 123 23.16 1.28 -18.79
CA ILE A 123 22.51 2.58 -18.98
C ILE A 123 22.70 3.49 -17.77
N HIS A 124 22.60 4.80 -17.99
CA HIS A 124 22.65 5.83 -16.94
C HIS A 124 21.34 6.61 -16.88
N LEU A 125 20.92 7.00 -15.67
CA LEU A 125 19.79 7.90 -15.44
C LEU A 125 20.31 9.18 -14.81
N LYS A 126 19.87 10.33 -15.30
CA LYS A 126 20.27 11.63 -14.75
C LYS A 126 19.05 12.52 -14.52
N THR A 127 19.19 13.38 -13.53
CA THR A 127 18.23 14.46 -13.26
C THR A 127 18.39 15.58 -14.28
N GLY A 128 17.34 16.37 -14.51
CA GLY A 128 17.41 17.57 -15.37
C GLY A 128 18.38 18.64 -14.87
N ASN A 129 18.62 18.69 -13.55
CA ASN A 129 19.36 19.76 -12.89
C ASN A 129 20.89 19.52 -12.85
N GLY A 130 21.40 18.55 -13.60
CA GLY A 130 22.85 18.28 -13.70
C GLY A 130 23.44 17.46 -12.55
N GLY A 131 22.63 16.71 -11.80
CA GLY A 131 23.12 15.74 -10.82
C GLY A 131 23.93 14.59 -11.43
N ALA A 132 24.73 13.92 -10.60
CA ALA A 132 25.53 12.77 -11.03
C ALA A 132 24.63 11.67 -11.63
N PRO A 133 24.98 11.11 -12.80
CA PRO A 133 24.22 10.01 -13.38
C PRO A 133 24.29 8.76 -12.49
N ILE A 134 23.17 8.05 -12.38
CA ILE A 134 23.06 6.79 -11.64
C ILE A 134 23.05 5.64 -12.66
N PRO A 135 24.01 4.70 -12.59
CA PRO A 135 24.06 3.56 -13.49
C PRO A 135 22.95 2.54 -13.14
N ALA A 136 22.37 1.90 -14.16
CA ALA A 136 21.25 0.98 -14.04
C ALA A 136 21.25 -0.08 -15.16
N HIS A 137 20.19 -0.88 -15.21
CA HIS A 137 20.02 -2.00 -16.14
C HIS A 137 18.80 -1.77 -17.04
N ARG A 138 19.00 -1.71 -18.36
CA ARG A 138 17.94 -1.52 -19.35
C ARG A 138 16.83 -2.55 -19.20
N ALA A 139 17.21 -3.82 -19.09
CA ALA A 139 16.28 -4.94 -18.98
C ALA A 139 15.37 -4.81 -17.75
N LEU A 140 15.90 -4.33 -16.62
CA LEU A 140 15.09 -4.19 -15.41
C LEU A 140 14.16 -2.98 -15.49
N LEU A 141 14.64 -1.84 -16.01
CA LEU A 141 13.79 -0.66 -16.20
C LEU A 141 12.61 -0.98 -17.13
N ALA A 142 12.89 -1.64 -18.25
CA ALA A 142 11.88 -2.08 -19.20
C ALA A 142 10.89 -3.10 -18.61
N ALA A 143 11.33 -3.97 -17.69
CA ALA A 143 10.45 -4.93 -17.03
C ALA A 143 9.51 -4.29 -15.99
N ARG A 144 9.81 -3.08 -15.50
CA ARG A 144 9.09 -2.44 -14.38
C ARG A 144 8.26 -1.24 -14.79
N SER A 145 8.42 -0.76 -16.01
CA SER A 145 7.75 0.43 -16.56
C SER A 145 7.58 0.26 -18.08
N GLU A 146 6.34 0.35 -18.56
CA GLU A 146 6.06 0.31 -19.99
C GLU A 146 6.61 1.55 -20.72
N ILE A 147 6.71 2.68 -20.02
CA ILE A 147 7.33 3.90 -20.54
C ILE A 147 8.83 3.70 -20.74
N PHE A 148 9.55 3.16 -19.75
CA PHE A 148 10.98 2.85 -19.95
C PHE A 148 11.19 1.78 -21.01
N LYS A 149 10.32 0.76 -21.08
CA LYS A 149 10.38 -0.25 -22.13
C LYS A 149 10.27 0.37 -23.52
N THR A 150 9.30 1.26 -23.71
CA THR A 150 9.10 1.99 -24.97
C THR A 150 10.29 2.90 -25.29
N MET A 151 10.83 3.62 -24.29
CA MET A 151 12.01 4.48 -24.47
C MET A 151 13.28 3.71 -24.83
N LEU A 152 13.36 2.44 -24.44
CA LEU A 152 14.54 1.58 -24.63
C LEU A 152 14.41 0.65 -25.83
N ASP A 153 13.23 0.57 -26.43
CA ASP A 153 12.92 -0.24 -27.61
C ASP A 153 13.45 0.46 -28.87
N PRO A 154 14.44 -0.13 -29.57
CA PRO A 154 15.04 0.47 -30.76
C PRO A 154 14.06 0.60 -31.92
N ASP A 155 12.96 -0.16 -31.93
CA ASP A 155 11.93 -0.08 -32.97
C ASP A 155 10.90 1.03 -32.70
N ALA A 156 10.78 1.46 -31.43
CA ALA A 156 9.81 2.48 -31.01
C ALA A 156 10.41 3.88 -30.86
N CYS A 157 11.67 3.99 -30.44
CA CYS A 157 12.36 5.25 -30.21
C CYS A 157 13.82 5.20 -30.64
N GLU A 158 14.38 6.36 -31.02
CA GLU A 158 15.83 6.47 -31.19
C GLU A 158 16.53 6.16 -29.85
N PRO A 159 17.64 5.41 -29.88
CA PRO A 159 18.33 5.03 -28.66
C PRO A 159 18.80 6.29 -27.91
N PRO A 160 18.77 6.28 -26.57
CA PRO A 160 19.17 7.43 -25.78
C PRO A 160 20.61 7.83 -26.08
N ALA A 161 20.85 9.13 -26.26
CA ALA A 161 22.18 9.66 -26.50
C ALA A 161 23.12 9.28 -25.34
N ASN A 162 24.27 8.66 -25.68
CA ASN A 162 25.27 8.17 -24.73
C ASN A 162 24.69 7.22 -23.65
N ASP A 163 23.70 6.41 -24.01
CA ASP A 163 23.04 5.48 -23.09
C ASP A 163 22.59 6.16 -21.79
N THR A 164 22.00 7.35 -21.91
CA THR A 164 21.58 8.16 -20.78
C THR A 164 20.13 8.65 -20.91
N ILE A 165 19.28 8.30 -19.95
CA ILE A 165 17.90 8.81 -19.83
C ILE A 165 17.87 9.99 -18.86
N THR A 166 17.15 11.05 -19.22
CA THR A 166 16.99 12.24 -18.38
C THR A 166 15.60 12.29 -17.77
N LEU A 167 15.52 12.43 -16.44
CA LEU A 167 14.31 12.57 -15.65
C LEU A 167 14.29 13.98 -15.05
N PRO A 168 13.78 15.00 -15.78
CA PRO A 168 13.90 16.40 -15.37
C PRO A 168 13.09 16.77 -14.12
N GLU A 169 12.03 16.03 -13.83
CA GLU A 169 11.12 16.26 -12.72
C GLU A 169 11.64 15.77 -11.37
N LEU A 170 12.71 14.97 -11.35
CA LEU A 170 13.28 14.41 -10.13
C LEU A 170 14.62 15.06 -9.79
N ASN A 171 14.84 15.28 -8.50
CA ASN A 171 16.16 15.51 -7.95
C ASN A 171 16.91 14.19 -7.74
N HIS A 172 18.17 14.25 -7.31
CA HIS A 172 19.04 13.07 -7.25
C HIS A 172 18.56 12.05 -6.20
N GLU A 173 18.11 12.51 -5.02
CA GLU A 173 17.60 11.64 -3.95
C GLU A 173 16.27 10.98 -4.35
N GLU A 174 15.41 11.72 -5.05
CA GLU A 174 14.14 11.22 -5.58
C GLU A 174 14.36 10.17 -6.69
N LEU A 175 15.32 10.43 -7.59
CA LEU A 175 15.71 9.48 -8.63
C LEU A 175 16.30 8.20 -8.03
N GLU A 176 17.17 8.33 -7.03
CA GLU A 176 17.72 7.19 -6.30
C GLU A 176 16.61 6.38 -5.62
N SER A 177 15.63 7.06 -5.00
CA SER A 177 14.49 6.41 -4.36
C SER A 177 13.58 5.70 -5.37
N LEU A 178 13.31 6.31 -6.53
CA LEU A 178 12.57 5.66 -7.61
C LEU A 178 13.30 4.39 -8.07
N LEU A 179 14.61 4.48 -8.31
CA LEU A 179 15.41 3.33 -8.73
C LEU A 179 15.45 2.24 -7.66
N GLU A 180 15.68 2.58 -6.39
CA GLU A 180 15.64 1.61 -5.29
C GLU A 180 14.30 0.85 -5.27
N PHE A 181 13.18 1.56 -5.48
CA PHE A 181 11.87 0.94 -5.59
C PHE A 181 11.74 0.02 -6.81
N LEU A 182 12.21 0.43 -7.99
CA LEU A 182 12.12 -0.41 -9.20
C LEU A 182 12.88 -1.73 -9.06
N TYR A 183 13.97 -1.74 -8.29
CA TYR A 183 14.75 -2.96 -8.04
C TYR A 183 14.18 -3.83 -6.93
N SER A 184 13.80 -3.22 -5.81
CA SER A 184 13.41 -3.96 -4.60
C SER A 184 11.91 -4.20 -4.48
N GLY A 185 11.09 -3.34 -5.10
CA GLY A 185 9.65 -3.27 -4.88
C GLY A 185 9.26 -2.69 -3.52
N ASP A 186 10.20 -2.12 -2.77
CA ASP A 186 9.97 -1.56 -1.44
C ASP A 186 10.77 -0.26 -1.23
N LEU A 187 10.37 0.54 -0.25
CA LEU A 187 11.06 1.75 0.14
C LEU A 187 11.02 1.92 1.65
N ALA A 188 12.14 2.37 2.22
CA ALA A 188 12.20 2.75 3.62
C ALA A 188 11.12 3.82 3.93
N PRO A 189 10.38 3.72 5.05
CA PRO A 189 9.31 4.64 5.38
C PRO A 189 9.73 6.11 5.35
N GLU A 190 10.95 6.40 5.78
CA GLU A 190 11.51 7.76 5.83
C GLU A 190 11.74 8.34 4.42
N LYS A 191 12.18 7.51 3.47
CA LYS A 191 12.34 7.92 2.06
C LYS A 191 10.99 8.13 1.40
N LEU A 192 10.05 7.23 1.67
CA LEU A 192 8.70 7.34 1.15
C LEU A 192 8.03 8.62 1.62
N GLU A 193 8.03 8.90 2.94
CA GLU A 193 7.43 10.10 3.51
C GLU A 193 8.06 11.38 2.94
N ARG A 194 9.39 11.42 2.84
CA ARG A 194 10.12 12.58 2.31
C ARG A 194 9.83 12.87 0.83
N HIS A 195 9.64 11.84 0.02
CA HIS A 195 9.57 11.96 -1.44
C HIS A 195 8.22 11.56 -2.04
N VAL A 196 7.17 11.36 -1.22
CA VAL A 196 5.88 10.79 -1.66
C VAL A 196 5.28 11.53 -2.86
N TYR A 197 5.31 12.86 -2.88
CA TYR A 197 4.71 13.64 -3.97
C TYR A 197 5.47 13.47 -5.30
N ALA A 198 6.80 13.61 -5.27
CA ALA A 198 7.63 13.42 -6.46
C ALA A 198 7.56 11.98 -6.99
N LEU A 199 7.58 11.00 -6.08
CA LEU A 199 7.42 9.58 -6.43
C LEU A 199 6.02 9.28 -7.00
N THR A 200 4.97 9.97 -6.54
CA THR A 200 3.62 9.81 -7.11
C THR A 200 3.58 10.30 -8.56
N LEU A 201 4.12 11.49 -8.83
CA LEU A 201 4.18 12.05 -10.19
C LEU A 201 5.03 11.17 -11.12
N ALA A 202 6.18 10.68 -10.64
CA ALA A 202 7.01 9.76 -11.40
C ALA A 202 6.32 8.42 -11.64
N ALA A 203 5.62 7.87 -10.65
CA ALA A 203 4.92 6.61 -10.79
C ALA A 203 3.80 6.67 -11.84
N ASP A 204 3.07 7.78 -11.90
CA ASP A 204 2.08 8.01 -12.96
C ASP A 204 2.75 8.16 -14.32
N LYS A 205 3.73 9.08 -14.42
CA LYS A 205 4.41 9.41 -15.68
C LYS A 205 5.17 8.23 -16.30
N TYR A 206 5.79 7.38 -15.48
CA TYR A 206 6.52 6.20 -15.92
C TYR A 206 5.67 4.93 -15.86
N GLU A 207 4.36 5.03 -15.60
CA GLU A 207 3.42 3.91 -15.53
C GLU A 207 3.95 2.77 -14.65
N VAL A 208 4.12 3.05 -13.36
CA VAL A 208 4.50 2.10 -12.30
C VAL A 208 3.35 1.98 -11.30
N PRO A 209 2.25 1.24 -11.61
CA PRO A 209 1.03 1.25 -10.82
C PRO A 209 1.22 0.81 -9.36
N TYR A 210 2.18 -0.08 -9.12
CA TYR A 210 2.45 -0.56 -7.76
C TYR A 210 3.05 0.54 -6.87
N LEU A 211 3.96 1.36 -7.39
CA LEU A 211 4.49 2.52 -6.68
C LEU A 211 3.38 3.55 -6.46
N LEU A 212 2.58 3.81 -7.48
CA LEU A 212 1.50 4.79 -7.41
C LEU A 212 0.53 4.43 -6.29
N GLY A 213 0.03 3.20 -6.27
CA GLY A 213 -0.87 2.74 -5.20
C GLY A 213 -0.21 2.72 -3.81
N LEU A 214 1.11 2.52 -3.72
CA LEU A 214 1.84 2.60 -2.46
C LEU A 214 1.89 4.04 -1.93
N CYS A 215 2.18 5.02 -2.79
CA CYS A 215 2.13 6.43 -2.45
C CYS A 215 0.73 6.90 -2.09
N GLU A 216 -0.30 6.49 -2.85
CA GLU A 216 -1.70 6.80 -2.55
C GLU A 216 -2.11 6.32 -1.16
N ARG A 217 -1.82 5.05 -0.83
CA ARG A 217 -2.11 4.50 0.50
C ARG A 217 -1.36 5.24 1.61
N HIS A 218 -0.12 5.66 1.35
CA HIS A 218 0.65 6.44 2.32
C HIS A 218 -0.03 7.81 2.56
N MET A 219 -0.34 8.55 1.49
CA MET A 219 -1.01 9.85 1.58
C MET A 219 -2.37 9.78 2.27
N VAL A 220 -3.18 8.75 2.01
CA VAL A 220 -4.47 8.57 2.73
C VAL A 220 -4.24 8.37 4.23
N ARG A 221 -3.20 7.61 4.62
CA ARG A 221 -2.88 7.32 6.03
C ARG A 221 -2.28 8.50 6.76
N SER A 222 -1.53 9.36 6.07
CA SER A 222 -0.88 10.55 6.62
C SER A 222 -1.67 11.84 6.43
N LEU A 223 -2.89 11.77 5.89
CA LEU A 223 -3.69 12.95 5.55
C LEU A 223 -4.05 13.77 6.79
N ASP A 224 -3.63 15.04 6.80
CA ASP A 224 -3.91 15.99 7.87
C ASP A 224 -4.11 17.42 7.33
N ALA A 225 -4.47 18.37 8.21
CA ALA A 225 -4.70 19.76 7.81
C ALA A 225 -3.46 20.45 7.24
N SER A 226 -2.25 19.98 7.57
CA SER A 226 -1.00 20.57 7.11
C SER A 226 -0.65 20.18 5.67
N ASN A 227 -1.13 19.03 5.19
CA ASN A 227 -0.79 18.44 3.90
C ASN A 227 -1.99 18.21 2.95
N ALA A 228 -3.23 18.43 3.42
CA ALA A 228 -4.44 18.09 2.66
C ALA A 228 -4.57 18.85 1.33
N LEU A 229 -4.08 20.09 1.25
CA LEU A 229 -4.14 20.89 0.03
C LEU A 229 -3.14 20.38 -1.01
N GLU A 230 -1.92 20.06 -0.57
CA GLU A 230 -0.87 19.49 -1.41
C GLU A 230 -1.28 18.10 -1.93
N VAL A 231 -1.89 17.25 -1.07
CA VAL A 231 -2.43 15.95 -1.48
C VAL A 231 -3.54 16.12 -2.51
N LEU A 232 -4.44 17.09 -2.32
CA LEU A 232 -5.52 17.37 -3.27
C LEU A 232 -4.97 17.80 -4.64
N GLU A 233 -3.99 18.70 -4.65
CA GLU A 233 -3.32 19.15 -5.87
C GLU A 233 -2.65 17.99 -6.62
N ILE A 234 -1.85 17.18 -5.92
CA ILE A 234 -1.17 16.03 -6.52
C ILE A 234 -2.19 15.01 -7.04
N SER A 235 -3.24 14.72 -6.29
CA SER A 235 -4.30 13.78 -6.70
C SER A 235 -5.10 14.24 -7.93
N ASP A 236 -5.10 15.54 -8.23
CA ASP A 236 -5.71 16.09 -9.45
C ASP A 236 -4.76 16.04 -10.65
N SER A 237 -3.47 16.21 -10.41
CA SER A 237 -2.43 16.19 -11.46
C SER A 237 -2.16 14.81 -12.05
N VAL A 238 -2.43 13.75 -11.28
CA VAL A 238 -2.14 12.36 -11.66
C VAL A 238 -3.30 11.77 -12.46
N CYS A 239 -3.02 11.15 -13.60
CA CYS A 239 -4.04 10.62 -14.49
C CYS A 239 -4.68 9.33 -13.93
N CYS A 240 -6.01 9.29 -13.88
CA CYS A 240 -6.80 8.17 -13.33
C CYS A 240 -6.80 6.88 -14.18
N SER A 241 -5.86 6.72 -15.11
CA SER A 241 -5.94 5.68 -16.15
C SER A 241 -5.62 4.27 -15.63
N SER A 242 -4.95 4.15 -14.48
CA SER A 242 -4.37 2.85 -14.06
C SER A 242 -4.49 2.54 -12.56
N SER A 243 -5.07 3.41 -11.75
CA SER A 243 -5.22 3.20 -10.30
C SER A 243 -6.47 3.90 -9.76
N SER A 244 -6.89 3.50 -8.56
CA SER A 244 -8.01 4.05 -7.78
C SER A 244 -7.81 5.52 -7.37
N SER A 245 -7.17 6.37 -8.18
CA SER A 245 -6.84 7.76 -7.84
C SER A 245 -8.08 8.62 -7.57
N GLY A 246 -9.25 8.20 -8.09
CA GLY A 246 -10.54 8.76 -7.70
C GLY A 246 -10.79 8.69 -6.19
N ASP A 247 -10.34 7.61 -5.52
CA ASP A 247 -10.50 7.44 -4.09
C ASP A 247 -9.60 8.40 -3.30
N LEU A 248 -8.36 8.63 -3.75
CA LEU A 248 -7.45 9.58 -3.09
C LEU A 248 -7.99 11.01 -3.21
N LYS A 249 -8.35 11.44 -4.42
CA LYS A 249 -8.87 12.78 -4.67
C LYS A 249 -10.17 13.02 -3.91
N GLU A 250 -11.11 12.08 -3.96
CA GLU A 250 -12.36 12.18 -3.21
C GLU A 250 -12.12 12.24 -1.70
N THR A 251 -11.19 11.43 -1.19
CA THR A 251 -10.80 11.44 0.22
C THR A 251 -10.19 12.79 0.63
N ALA A 252 -9.29 13.34 -0.19
CA ALA A 252 -8.66 14.64 0.04
C ALA A 252 -9.72 15.76 0.03
N VAL A 253 -10.62 15.81 -0.96
CA VAL A 253 -11.71 16.78 -1.00
C VAL A 253 -12.60 16.67 0.23
N LYS A 254 -13.01 15.46 0.62
CA LYS A 254 -13.82 15.23 1.83
C LYS A 254 -13.11 15.72 3.09
N TYR A 255 -11.80 15.51 3.20
CA TYR A 255 -11.03 15.98 4.35
C TYR A 255 -10.96 17.50 4.38
N VAL A 256 -10.66 18.15 3.26
CA VAL A 256 -10.62 19.62 3.14
C VAL A 256 -11.97 20.23 3.52
N VAL A 257 -13.07 19.69 2.98
CA VAL A 257 -14.44 20.13 3.29
C VAL A 257 -14.76 20.04 4.78
N LYS A 258 -14.37 18.95 5.44
CA LYS A 258 -14.58 18.76 6.88
C LYS A 258 -13.79 19.74 7.75
N ASN A 259 -12.64 20.20 7.28
CA ASN A 259 -11.74 21.12 8.01
C ASN A 259 -11.76 22.53 7.40
N MET A 260 -12.80 22.85 6.63
CA MET A 260 -12.86 24.08 5.85
C MET A 260 -12.85 25.35 6.71
N GLU A 261 -13.40 25.28 7.93
CA GLU A 261 -13.44 26.42 8.87
C GLU A 261 -12.04 26.88 9.29
N GLU A 262 -11.07 25.97 9.37
CA GLU A 262 -9.68 26.29 9.68
C GLU A 262 -8.90 26.64 8.40
N LEU A 263 -9.06 25.83 7.36
CA LEU A 263 -8.28 25.95 6.13
C LEU A 263 -8.61 27.23 5.35
N ALA A 264 -9.88 27.63 5.27
CA ALA A 264 -10.32 28.73 4.40
C ALA A 264 -9.70 30.09 4.74
N PHE A 265 -9.30 30.29 6.00
CA PHE A 265 -8.66 31.54 6.46
C PHE A 265 -7.13 31.45 6.50
N SER A 266 -6.55 30.32 6.11
CA SER A 266 -5.10 30.14 6.05
C SER A 266 -4.50 30.73 4.78
N GLY A 267 -3.30 31.30 4.87
CA GLY A 267 -2.55 31.76 3.70
C GLY A 267 -2.20 30.63 2.72
N LYS A 268 -2.11 29.38 3.23
CA LYS A 268 -1.94 28.18 2.39
C LYS A 268 -3.12 27.99 1.44
N TYR A 269 -4.34 28.18 1.93
CA TYR A 269 -5.54 28.06 1.10
C TYR A 269 -5.63 29.17 0.05
N GLU A 270 -5.23 30.41 0.40
CA GLU A 270 -5.18 31.51 -0.57
C GLU A 270 -4.20 31.20 -1.73
N ALA A 271 -2.99 30.72 -1.39
CA ALA A 271 -2.02 30.30 -2.40
C ALA A 271 -2.54 29.12 -3.25
N PHE A 272 -3.18 28.13 -2.61
CA PHE A 272 -3.80 27.00 -3.29
C PHE A 272 -4.87 27.42 -4.29
N VAL A 273 -5.77 28.33 -3.91
CA VAL A 273 -6.84 28.83 -4.79
C VAL A 273 -6.27 29.63 -5.97
N ALA A 274 -5.22 30.42 -5.74
CA ALA A 274 -4.56 31.19 -6.79
C ALA A 274 -3.93 30.29 -7.87
N SER A 275 -3.29 29.19 -7.46
CA SER A 275 -2.69 28.22 -8.38
C SER A 275 -3.70 27.27 -9.01
N ASN A 276 -4.76 26.91 -8.28
CA ASN A 276 -5.71 25.85 -8.64
C ASN A 276 -7.19 26.28 -8.53
N PRO A 277 -7.64 27.25 -9.36
CA PRO A 277 -8.99 27.79 -9.26
C PRO A 277 -10.09 26.75 -9.55
N HIS A 278 -9.82 25.74 -10.39
CA HIS A 278 -10.77 24.66 -10.66
C HIS A 278 -10.97 23.75 -9.45
N LEU A 279 -9.91 23.49 -8.65
CA LEU A 279 -10.01 22.74 -7.41
C LEU A 279 -10.78 23.52 -6.34
N ALA A 280 -10.58 24.83 -6.25
CA ALA A 280 -11.37 25.69 -5.36
C ALA A 280 -12.88 25.60 -5.65
N VAL A 281 -13.26 25.58 -6.94
CA VAL A 281 -14.66 25.37 -7.36
C VAL A 281 -15.15 23.98 -6.96
N GLN A 282 -14.33 22.93 -7.10
CA GLN A 282 -14.70 21.57 -6.68
C GLN A 282 -14.92 21.47 -5.17
N VAL A 283 -14.00 22.02 -4.36
CA VAL A 283 -14.11 22.08 -2.90
C VAL A 283 -15.38 22.84 -2.50
N THR A 284 -15.65 24.00 -3.11
CA THR A 284 -16.85 24.79 -2.84
C THR A 284 -18.14 24.01 -3.13
N ARG A 285 -18.19 23.30 -4.27
CA ARG A 285 -19.33 22.45 -4.63
C ARG A 285 -19.51 21.31 -3.61
N ALA A 286 -18.42 20.62 -3.26
CA ALA A 286 -18.46 19.53 -2.28
C ALA A 286 -18.91 20.01 -0.90
N PHE A 287 -18.43 21.18 -0.45
CA PHE A 287 -18.85 21.82 0.80
C PHE A 287 -20.36 22.13 0.82
N LEU A 288 -20.91 22.67 -0.27
CA LEU A 288 -22.34 22.94 -0.38
C LEU A 288 -23.20 21.66 -0.40
N VAL A 289 -22.68 20.56 -0.95
CA VAL A 289 -23.36 19.25 -0.92
C VAL A 289 -23.35 18.69 0.50
N ASP A 290 -22.21 18.72 1.18
CA ASP A 290 -22.07 18.24 2.55
C ASP A 290 -22.98 19.02 3.53
N ALA A 291 -23.01 20.36 3.41
CA ALA A 291 -23.89 21.21 4.20
C ALA A 291 -25.40 20.97 3.95
N LYS A 292 -25.78 20.46 2.77
CA LYS A 292 -27.16 20.04 2.48
C LYS A 292 -27.50 18.69 3.11
N LEU A 293 -26.55 17.77 3.18
CA LEU A 293 -26.73 16.45 3.78
C LEU A 293 -26.77 16.50 5.31
N ALA A 294 -26.16 17.52 5.92
CA ALA A 294 -26.16 17.72 7.37
C ALA A 294 -27.46 18.36 7.92
N ARG A 295 -28.42 18.73 7.06
CA ARG A 295 -29.73 19.28 7.42
C ARG A 295 -30.83 18.22 7.32
#